data_AF-A0A7Y2NCD0-F1
#
_entry.id   AF-A0A7Y2NCD0-F1
#
_cell.length_a   1.000
_cell.length_b   1.000
_cell.length_c   1.000
_cell.angle_alpha   90.00
_cell.angle_beta   90.00
_cell.angle_gamma   90.00
#
_symmetry.space_group_name_H-M   'P 1'
#
loop_
_entity.id
_entity.type
_entity.pdbx_description
1 polymer ?
#
loop_
_entity_poly.entity_id
_entity_poly.type
_entity_poly.pdbx_seq_one_letter_code
_entity_poly.pdbx_strand_id
1 'polypeptide(L)'
;MGRLPNFVIIGAMRSGTSSLAGYLASHPDLFMAPRKELHFFNRHYDEGLEWYRQRFADSTSQSAVGEATPTYIYDKQSIDRMAADIGEAKLIAILREPVSRAYSHYWFNRSRGYEPMTFEEALAAEGQRLDGADPLTRARYSYVDRGRYVDQLEHVATRFPDDQVHVLLVEDLKRSPAATYGAVCAFLGIDSEFRPENLGAPVNAFYRARWPKLNQAVKGFPKPVRTAVKVINRADAEPYPPIESETRDRLRSEFSDSVARLERLLDRDLDAWR
;
A
#
# COMPACT_ATOMS: atom_id res chain seq x y z
N MET A 1 13.98 -22.86 12.35
CA MET A 1 13.70 -22.65 10.91
C MET A 1 12.48 -21.75 10.83
N GLY A 2 12.52 -20.65 10.09
CA GLY A 2 11.40 -19.69 10.06
C GLY A 2 10.09 -20.34 9.57
N ARG A 3 8.95 -19.74 9.88
CA ARG A 3 7.66 -20.15 9.29
C ARG A 3 7.27 -19.22 8.15
N LEU A 4 6.41 -19.69 7.25
CA LEU A 4 5.80 -18.82 6.24
C LEU A 4 4.79 -17.88 6.92
N PRO A 5 4.51 -16.70 6.33
CA PRO A 5 3.51 -15.80 6.88
C PRO A 5 2.11 -16.39 6.77
N ASN A 6 1.30 -16.13 7.78
CA ASN A 6 -0.13 -16.47 7.79
C ASN A 6 -1.02 -15.25 7.57
N PHE A 7 -0.44 -14.07 7.35
CA PHE A 7 -1.15 -12.93 6.78
C PHE A 7 -0.27 -12.02 5.93
N VAL A 8 -0.89 -11.29 5.00
CA VAL A 8 -0.21 -10.31 4.13
C VAL A 8 -1.07 -9.06 3.94
N ILE A 9 -0.49 -7.88 4.18
CA ILE A 9 -1.10 -6.61 3.76
C ILE A 9 -0.74 -6.37 2.29
N ILE A 10 -1.65 -6.77 1.39
CA ILE A 10 -1.43 -6.81 -0.06
C ILE A 10 -1.61 -5.46 -0.75
N GLY A 11 -2.26 -4.51 -0.09
CA GLY A 11 -2.68 -3.29 -0.76
C GLY A 11 -3.40 -2.29 0.13
N ALA A 12 -3.77 -1.14 -0.42
CA ALA A 12 -3.31 -0.60 -1.69
C ALA A 12 -2.21 0.44 -1.46
N MET A 13 -1.30 0.56 -2.43
CA MET A 13 -0.24 1.55 -2.36
C MET A 13 -0.82 2.98 -2.27
N ARG A 14 -0.30 3.74 -1.30
CA ARG A 14 -0.74 5.11 -0.93
C ARG A 14 -2.09 5.18 -0.17
N SER A 15 -2.50 4.07 0.44
CA SER A 15 -3.74 3.97 1.22
C SER A 15 -3.53 3.72 2.72
N GLY A 16 -2.36 4.05 3.29
CA GLY A 16 -2.17 3.95 4.75
C GLY A 16 -1.61 2.62 5.27
N THR A 17 -1.14 1.73 4.38
CA THR A 17 -0.55 0.43 4.75
C THR A 17 0.63 0.54 5.72
N SER A 18 1.41 1.63 5.66
CA SER A 18 2.52 1.84 6.60
C SER A 18 2.03 2.17 8.01
N SER A 19 0.91 2.88 8.14
CA SER A 19 0.29 3.14 9.44
C SER A 19 -0.22 1.85 10.05
N LEU A 20 -1.04 1.10 9.31
CA LEU A 20 -1.58 -0.17 9.78
C LEU A 20 -0.47 -1.16 10.16
N ALA A 21 0.53 -1.35 9.30
CA ALA A 21 1.66 -2.24 9.61
C ALA A 21 2.43 -1.79 10.86
N GLY A 22 2.55 -0.47 11.08
CA GLY A 22 3.18 0.08 12.28
C GLY A 22 2.37 -0.16 13.55
N TYR A 23 1.04 -0.06 13.49
CA TYR A 23 0.17 -0.37 14.63
C TYR A 23 0.22 -1.87 14.96
N LEU A 24 0.15 -2.73 13.93
CA LEU A 24 0.19 -4.19 14.08
C LEU A 24 1.54 -4.67 14.63
N ALA A 25 2.66 -4.10 14.18
CA ALA A 25 3.99 -4.49 14.64
C ALA A 25 4.23 -4.24 16.14
N SER A 26 3.38 -3.44 16.79
CA SER A 26 3.42 -3.19 18.23
C SER A 26 2.59 -4.19 19.04
N HIS A 27 1.83 -5.10 18.41
CA HIS A 27 1.03 -6.10 19.11
C HIS A 27 1.92 -7.26 19.61
N PRO A 28 1.82 -7.66 20.89
CA PRO A 28 2.72 -8.67 21.48
C PRO A 28 2.62 -10.05 20.81
N ASP A 29 1.43 -10.42 20.34
CA ASP A 29 1.16 -11.69 19.65
C ASP A 29 1.27 -11.60 18.10
N LEU A 30 1.88 -10.52 17.59
CA LEU A 30 2.11 -10.32 16.17
C LEU A 30 3.58 -10.12 15.87
N PHE A 31 4.07 -10.81 14.85
CA PHE A 31 5.38 -10.57 14.26
C PHE A 31 5.22 -10.04 12.84
N MET A 32 5.76 -8.84 12.60
CA MET A 32 5.82 -8.23 11.28
C MET A 32 7.23 -8.38 10.73
N ALA A 33 7.36 -8.72 9.44
CA ALA A 33 8.66 -8.80 8.77
C ALA A 33 9.47 -7.50 9.03
N PRO A 34 10.74 -7.59 9.51
CA PRO A 34 11.52 -6.41 9.91
C PRO A 34 11.75 -5.39 8.80
N ARG A 35 11.70 -5.84 7.55
CA ARG A 35 11.82 -5.00 6.37
C ARG A 35 10.50 -4.95 5.60
N LYS A 36 9.91 -3.76 5.56
CA LYS A 36 8.85 -3.39 4.62
C LYS A 36 9.45 -2.60 3.45
N GLU A 37 9.24 -2.93 2.19
CA GLU A 37 8.43 -4.00 1.58
C GLU A 37 9.34 -5.19 1.21
N LEU A 38 8.81 -6.42 1.24
CA LEU A 38 9.58 -7.61 0.90
C LEU A 38 9.64 -7.86 -0.61
N HIS A 39 8.56 -7.58 -1.35
CA HIS A 39 8.49 -7.79 -2.80
C HIS A 39 8.84 -9.23 -3.25
N PHE A 40 8.53 -10.23 -2.42
CA PHE A 40 8.73 -11.63 -2.77
C PHE A 40 7.90 -11.99 -4.00
N PHE A 41 6.58 -11.88 -3.91
CA PHE A 41 5.67 -12.37 -4.96
C PHE A 41 5.70 -11.58 -6.28
N ASN A 42 6.30 -10.37 -6.32
CA ASN A 42 6.43 -9.58 -7.55
C ASN A 42 7.85 -9.29 -8.05
N ARG A 43 8.91 -9.50 -7.26
CA ARG A 43 10.30 -9.20 -7.69
C ARG A 43 11.32 -10.24 -7.32
N HIS A 44 11.11 -10.94 -6.22
CA HIS A 44 12.08 -11.86 -5.64
C HIS A 44 11.55 -13.29 -5.59
N TYR A 45 10.60 -13.63 -6.46
CA TYR A 45 9.95 -14.93 -6.46
C TYR A 45 10.94 -16.05 -6.80
N ASP A 46 11.86 -15.77 -7.72
CA ASP A 46 12.90 -16.72 -8.17
C ASP A 46 13.96 -17.02 -7.08
N GLU A 47 13.99 -16.25 -5.98
CA GLU A 47 14.83 -16.56 -4.82
C GLU A 47 14.30 -17.78 -4.02
N GLY A 48 13.05 -18.19 -4.28
CA GLY A 48 12.42 -19.36 -3.70
C GLY A 48 11.85 -19.16 -2.29
N LEU A 49 11.03 -20.12 -1.85
CA LEU A 49 10.32 -20.03 -0.58
C LEU A 49 11.23 -20.02 0.66
N GLU A 50 12.41 -20.62 0.57
CA GLU A 50 13.35 -20.60 1.69
C GLU A 50 13.89 -19.19 1.94
N TRP A 51 14.19 -18.43 0.88
CA TRP A 51 14.55 -17.01 0.99
C TRP A 51 13.43 -16.20 1.65
N TYR A 52 12.17 -16.51 1.33
CA TYR A 52 11.01 -15.84 1.91
C TYR A 52 10.85 -16.19 3.39
N ARG A 53 10.92 -17.48 3.72
CA ARG A 53 10.84 -18.03 5.08
C ARG A 53 11.88 -17.42 6.03
N GLN A 54 13.09 -17.15 5.55
CA GLN A 54 14.15 -16.50 6.33
C GLN A 54 13.79 -15.09 6.80
N ARG A 55 12.84 -14.40 6.14
CA ARG A 55 12.36 -13.06 6.57
C ARG A 55 11.51 -13.10 7.84
N PHE A 56 11.18 -14.29 8.30
CA PHE A 56 10.39 -14.56 9.50
C PHE A 56 11.15 -15.46 10.50
N ALA A 57 12.48 -15.58 10.36
CA ALA A 57 13.28 -16.44 11.23
C ALA A 57 13.23 -16.04 12.71
N ASP A 58 13.00 -14.74 12.98
CA ASP A 58 12.90 -14.18 14.34
C ASP A 58 11.49 -14.30 14.95
N SER A 59 10.50 -14.81 14.19
CA SER A 59 9.19 -15.11 14.78
C SER A 59 9.30 -16.32 15.71
N THR A 60 8.69 -16.22 16.89
CA THR A 60 8.73 -17.26 17.92
C THR A 60 7.33 -17.78 18.20
N SER A 61 6.70 -17.30 19.28
CA SER A 61 5.41 -17.77 19.77
C SER A 61 4.22 -16.97 19.24
N GLN A 62 4.45 -15.94 18.42
CA GLN A 62 3.38 -15.08 17.92
C GLN A 62 2.37 -15.88 17.09
N SER A 63 1.08 -15.65 17.29
CA SER A 63 0.02 -16.28 16.50
C SER A 63 -0.06 -15.66 15.10
N ALA A 64 0.12 -14.35 14.96
CA ALA A 64 0.10 -13.67 13.67
C ALA A 64 1.54 -13.39 13.17
N VAL A 65 1.90 -13.90 11.99
CA VAL A 65 3.18 -13.61 11.32
C VAL A 65 2.91 -13.15 9.91
N GLY A 66 3.39 -11.96 9.54
CA GLY A 66 3.05 -11.39 8.25
C GLY A 66 3.98 -10.31 7.73
N GLU A 67 3.68 -9.88 6.51
CA GLU A 67 4.38 -8.79 5.83
C GLU A 67 3.42 -7.80 5.18
N ALA A 68 3.96 -6.74 4.60
CA ALA A 68 3.17 -5.70 3.96
C ALA A 68 3.84 -5.20 2.69
N THR A 69 3.36 -5.68 1.53
CA THR A 69 3.78 -5.22 0.21
C THR A 69 2.54 -4.75 -0.57
N PRO A 70 2.19 -3.45 -0.50
CA PRO A 70 0.95 -2.86 -1.02
C PRO A 70 0.80 -2.88 -2.55
N THR A 71 1.81 -3.42 -3.23
CA THR A 71 1.83 -3.55 -4.69
C THR A 71 1.33 -4.91 -5.16
N TYR A 72 1.14 -5.88 -4.26
CA TYR A 72 0.67 -7.21 -4.63
C TYR A 72 -0.77 -7.21 -5.14
N ILE A 73 -1.69 -6.42 -4.53
CA ILE A 73 -3.09 -6.38 -4.97
C ILE A 73 -3.26 -6.02 -6.45
N TYR A 74 -2.35 -5.21 -6.98
CA TYR A 74 -2.37 -4.74 -8.36
C TYR A 74 -1.70 -5.72 -9.34
N ASP A 75 -0.82 -6.60 -8.84
CA ASP A 75 -0.11 -7.59 -9.64
C ASP A 75 -0.81 -8.95 -9.53
N LYS A 76 -1.60 -9.31 -10.54
CA LYS A 76 -2.36 -10.57 -10.57
C LYS A 76 -1.48 -11.79 -10.32
N GLN A 77 -0.25 -11.78 -10.85
CA GLN A 77 0.70 -12.87 -10.65
C GLN A 77 1.12 -13.01 -9.19
N SER A 78 1.20 -11.90 -8.43
CA SER A 78 1.45 -11.98 -6.98
C SER A 78 0.33 -12.69 -6.25
N ILE A 79 -0.93 -12.41 -6.60
CA ILE A 79 -2.09 -13.10 -5.99
C ILE A 79 -2.07 -14.60 -6.33
N ASP A 80 -1.82 -14.95 -7.59
CA ASP A 80 -1.76 -16.35 -8.03
C ASP A 80 -0.65 -17.12 -7.31
N ARG A 81 0.54 -16.52 -7.16
CA ARG A 81 1.66 -17.11 -6.42
C ARG A 81 1.37 -17.23 -4.92
N MET A 82 0.73 -16.22 -4.33
CA MET A 82 0.31 -16.30 -2.92
C MET A 82 -0.67 -17.44 -2.70
N ALA A 83 -1.64 -17.65 -3.60
CA ALA A 83 -2.58 -18.76 -3.49
C ALA A 83 -1.87 -20.13 -3.57
N ALA A 84 -0.84 -20.24 -4.42
CA ALA A 84 -0.06 -21.46 -4.56
C ALA A 84 0.82 -21.77 -3.33
N ASP A 85 1.47 -20.74 -2.76
CA ASP A 85 2.51 -20.96 -1.75
C ASP A 85 2.03 -20.76 -0.31
N ILE A 86 1.05 -19.87 -0.10
CA ILE A 86 0.49 -19.46 1.20
C ILE A 86 -1.04 -19.33 1.13
N GLY A 87 -1.72 -20.25 0.44
CA GLY A 87 -3.17 -20.19 0.23
C GLY A 87 -4.02 -20.16 1.51
N GLU A 88 -3.48 -20.57 2.65
CA GLU A 88 -4.13 -20.46 3.96
C GLU A 88 -3.95 -19.09 4.65
N ALA A 89 -3.11 -18.20 4.09
CA ALA A 89 -2.85 -16.89 4.67
C ALA A 89 -4.03 -15.94 4.50
N LYS A 90 -4.21 -15.06 5.50
CA LYS A 90 -5.19 -13.98 5.47
C LYS A 90 -4.65 -12.75 4.72
N LEU A 91 -5.47 -12.17 3.86
CA LEU A 91 -5.12 -11.00 3.06
C LEU A 91 -5.82 -9.75 3.60
N ILE A 92 -5.07 -8.66 3.73
CA ILE A 92 -5.61 -7.37 4.16
C ILE A 92 -5.38 -6.33 3.07
N ALA A 93 -6.45 -5.66 2.65
CA ALA A 93 -6.41 -4.54 1.72
C ALA A 93 -6.93 -3.26 2.38
N ILE A 94 -6.21 -2.17 2.20
CA ILE A 94 -6.63 -0.83 2.60
C ILE A 94 -6.87 0.01 1.37
N LEU A 95 -8.10 0.47 1.17
CA LEU A 95 -8.46 1.31 0.03
C LEU A 95 -8.51 2.77 0.45
N ARG A 96 -8.43 3.65 -0.54
CA ARG A 96 -8.51 5.10 -0.38
C ARG A 96 -9.22 5.64 -1.60
N GLU A 97 -9.96 6.73 -1.44
CA GLU A 97 -10.54 7.47 -2.57
C GLU A 97 -9.55 7.56 -3.77
N PRO A 98 -9.91 6.99 -4.95
CA PRO A 98 -8.97 6.74 -6.04
C PRO A 98 -8.23 7.97 -6.56
N VAL A 99 -8.88 9.14 -6.64
CA VAL A 99 -8.28 10.41 -7.09
C VAL A 99 -7.23 10.88 -6.08
N SER A 100 -7.59 10.92 -4.80
CA SER A 100 -6.67 11.26 -3.71
C SER A 100 -5.48 10.30 -3.64
N ARG A 101 -5.71 9.01 -3.91
CA ARG A 101 -4.68 7.98 -3.99
C ARG A 101 -3.75 8.20 -5.18
N ALA A 102 -4.28 8.53 -6.36
CA ALA A 102 -3.52 8.87 -7.56
C ALA A 102 -2.63 10.08 -7.35
N TYR A 103 -3.20 11.16 -6.81
CA TYR A 103 -2.48 12.38 -6.51
C TYR A 103 -1.37 12.17 -5.46
N SER A 104 -1.67 11.36 -4.44
CA SER A 104 -0.67 10.97 -3.44
C SER A 104 0.46 10.13 -4.04
N HIS A 105 0.18 9.31 -5.05
CA HIS A 105 1.18 8.53 -5.78
C HIS A 105 2.08 9.41 -6.65
N TYR A 106 1.49 10.33 -7.40
CA TYR A 106 2.21 11.33 -8.18
C TYR A 106 3.25 12.07 -7.35
N TRP A 107 2.85 12.66 -6.23
CA TRP A 107 3.79 13.40 -5.37
C TRP A 107 4.85 12.52 -4.71
N PHE A 108 4.52 11.25 -4.43
CA PHE A 108 5.50 10.29 -3.95
C PHE A 108 6.61 10.07 -4.98
N ASN A 109 6.27 9.89 -6.26
CA ASN A 109 7.27 9.73 -7.31
C ASN A 109 8.03 11.02 -7.58
N ARG A 110 7.33 12.16 -7.59
CA ARG A 110 7.95 13.48 -7.77
C ARG A 110 8.97 13.76 -6.67
N SER A 111 8.66 13.51 -5.40
CA SER A 111 9.60 13.68 -4.27
C SER A 111 10.83 12.75 -4.34
N ARG A 112 10.71 11.62 -5.03
CA ARG A 112 11.80 10.67 -5.32
C ARG A 112 12.52 10.96 -6.64
N GLY A 113 12.15 12.03 -7.35
CA GLY A 113 12.70 12.45 -8.64
C GLY A 113 12.31 11.57 -9.83
N TYR A 114 11.32 10.68 -9.69
CA TYR A 114 10.92 9.77 -10.77
C TYR A 114 9.90 10.37 -11.73
N GLU A 115 9.14 11.37 -11.28
CA GLU A 115 8.14 12.05 -12.10
C GLU A 115 8.61 13.47 -12.42
N PRO A 116 9.05 13.74 -13.66
CA PRO A 116 9.42 15.08 -14.09
C PRO A 116 8.22 15.93 -14.52
N MET A 117 7.10 15.30 -14.91
CA MET A 117 5.94 15.97 -15.52
C MET A 117 5.02 16.63 -14.47
N THR A 118 4.15 17.54 -14.93
CA THR A 118 2.97 17.96 -14.14
C THR A 118 2.03 16.77 -13.91
N PHE A 119 1.02 16.93 -13.05
CA PHE A 119 0.10 15.83 -12.80
C PHE A 119 -0.73 15.52 -14.05
N GLU A 120 -1.20 16.56 -14.74
CA GLU A 120 -1.97 16.51 -15.97
C GLU A 120 -1.19 15.82 -17.11
N GLU A 121 0.05 16.23 -17.32
CA GLU A 121 0.96 15.60 -18.30
C GLU A 121 1.22 14.12 -17.96
N ALA A 122 1.43 13.81 -16.68
CA ALA A 122 1.68 12.44 -16.23
C ALA A 122 0.46 11.53 -16.43
N LEU A 123 -0.76 12.05 -16.22
CA LEU A 123 -2.01 11.35 -16.51
C LEU A 123 -2.17 11.11 -18.01
N ALA A 124 -1.92 12.13 -18.84
CA ALA A 124 -2.01 12.01 -20.30
C ALA A 124 -1.00 10.98 -20.86
N ALA A 125 0.18 10.88 -20.25
CA ALA A 125 1.22 9.93 -20.66
C ALA A 125 1.04 8.52 -20.08
N GLU A 126 0.12 8.31 -19.13
CA GLU A 126 0.01 7.05 -18.39
C GLU A 126 -0.24 5.86 -19.32
N GLY A 127 -1.23 5.95 -20.21
CA GLY A 127 -1.57 4.87 -21.14
C GLY A 127 -0.36 4.42 -21.97
N GLN A 128 0.38 5.37 -22.56
CA GLN A 128 1.59 5.08 -23.32
C GLN A 128 2.72 4.49 -22.45
N ARG A 129 2.88 4.99 -21.21
CA ARG A 129 3.90 4.49 -20.28
C ARG A 129 3.60 3.07 -19.78
N LEU A 130 2.33 2.66 -19.76
CA LEU A 130 1.91 1.35 -19.27
C LEU A 130 1.79 0.30 -20.39
N ASP A 131 1.75 0.71 -21.65
CA ASP A 131 1.73 -0.21 -22.78
C ASP A 131 3.05 -1.02 -22.85
N GLY A 132 2.93 -2.35 -22.87
CA GLY A 132 4.08 -3.28 -22.81
C GLY A 132 5.01 -3.12 -21.59
N ALA A 133 4.61 -2.35 -20.58
CA ALA A 133 5.51 -1.91 -19.52
C ALA A 133 5.91 -3.05 -18.56
N ASP A 134 7.17 -3.04 -18.14
CA ASP A 134 7.70 -3.93 -17.12
C ASP A 134 7.08 -3.65 -15.73
N PRO A 135 7.16 -4.59 -14.77
CA PRO A 135 6.57 -4.43 -13.44
C PRO A 135 7.05 -3.19 -12.67
N LEU A 136 8.29 -2.75 -12.85
CA LEU A 136 8.83 -1.58 -12.16
C LEU A 136 8.28 -0.28 -12.75
N THR A 137 8.13 -0.21 -14.07
CA THR A 137 7.47 0.92 -14.76
C THR A 137 6.00 0.99 -14.36
N ARG A 138 5.27 -0.14 -14.38
CA ARG A 138 3.90 -0.21 -13.86
C ARG A 138 3.82 0.19 -12.40
N ALA A 139 4.77 -0.26 -11.56
CA ALA A 139 4.81 0.08 -10.15
C ALA A 139 4.95 1.61 -9.92
N ARG A 140 5.61 2.32 -10.83
CA ARG A 140 5.86 3.76 -10.75
C ARG A 140 4.75 4.59 -11.37
N TYR A 141 4.29 4.29 -12.58
CA TYR A 141 3.53 5.27 -13.36
C TYR A 141 2.04 4.98 -13.48
N SER A 142 1.52 3.91 -12.86
CA SER A 142 0.08 3.70 -12.77
C SER A 142 -0.55 4.63 -11.72
N TYR A 143 -1.05 5.78 -12.16
CA TYR A 143 -1.76 6.76 -11.35
C TYR A 143 -3.26 6.51 -11.38
N VAL A 144 -3.86 6.32 -12.55
CA VAL A 144 -5.28 5.99 -12.67
C VAL A 144 -5.48 4.48 -12.64
N ASP A 145 -4.69 3.72 -13.40
CA ASP A 145 -4.97 2.31 -13.67
C ASP A 145 -5.09 1.47 -12.39
N ARG A 146 -4.15 1.64 -11.45
CA ARG A 146 -4.18 0.94 -10.15
C ARG A 146 -5.26 1.41 -9.18
N GLY A 147 -5.97 2.50 -9.50
CA GLY A 147 -7.11 2.99 -8.72
C GLY A 147 -8.38 2.20 -8.98
N ARG A 148 -8.41 1.37 -10.04
CA ARG A 148 -9.53 0.49 -10.37
C ARG A 148 -9.50 -0.74 -9.46
N TYR A 149 -9.93 -0.56 -8.21
CA TYR A 149 -9.80 -1.59 -7.17
C TYR A 149 -10.71 -2.78 -7.38
N VAL A 150 -11.89 -2.58 -7.97
CA VAL A 150 -12.87 -3.66 -8.15
C VAL A 150 -12.29 -4.82 -8.95
N ASP A 151 -11.60 -4.55 -10.06
CA ASP A 151 -11.00 -5.60 -10.90
C ASP A 151 -9.86 -6.34 -10.17
N GLN A 152 -9.18 -5.66 -9.25
CA GLN A 152 -8.13 -6.25 -8.42
C GLN A 152 -8.72 -7.17 -7.35
N LEU A 153 -9.78 -6.72 -6.67
CA LEU A 153 -10.47 -7.51 -5.64
C LEU A 153 -11.23 -8.70 -6.23
N GLU A 154 -11.84 -8.55 -7.40
CA GLU A 154 -12.45 -9.66 -8.13
C GLU A 154 -11.41 -10.75 -8.44
N HIS A 155 -10.19 -10.37 -8.84
CA HIS A 155 -9.10 -11.34 -9.03
C HIS A 155 -8.71 -12.04 -7.73
N VAL A 156 -8.62 -11.30 -6.62
CA VAL A 156 -8.37 -11.87 -5.29
C VAL A 156 -9.46 -12.90 -4.92
N ALA A 157 -10.73 -12.57 -5.14
CA ALA A 157 -11.86 -13.46 -4.85
C ALA A 157 -11.86 -14.76 -5.69
N THR A 158 -11.19 -14.77 -6.86
CA THR A 158 -11.00 -16.02 -7.63
C THR A 158 -9.95 -16.96 -7.06
N ARG A 159 -9.23 -16.55 -6.02
CA ARG A 159 -8.06 -17.24 -5.45
C ARG A 159 -8.15 -17.46 -3.95
N PHE A 160 -8.80 -16.55 -3.24
CA PHE A 160 -8.99 -16.59 -1.79
C PHE A 160 -10.49 -16.50 -1.47
N PRO A 161 -11.01 -17.35 -0.57
CA PRO A 161 -12.36 -17.23 -0.03
C PRO A 161 -12.52 -15.94 0.79
N ASP A 162 -13.77 -15.49 0.91
CA ASP A 162 -14.12 -14.21 1.53
C ASP A 162 -13.65 -14.09 2.99
N ASP A 163 -13.66 -15.19 3.74
CA ASP A 163 -13.21 -15.23 5.14
C ASP A 163 -11.68 -15.11 5.32
N GLN A 164 -10.93 -15.20 4.21
CA GLN A 164 -9.50 -14.93 4.18
C GLN A 164 -9.17 -13.52 3.67
N VAL A 165 -10.15 -12.68 3.36
CA VAL A 165 -9.90 -11.33 2.82
C VAL A 165 -10.59 -10.27 3.68
N HIS A 166 -9.80 -9.33 4.20
CA HIS A 166 -10.32 -8.18 4.94
C HIS A 166 -10.01 -6.87 4.22
N VAL A 167 -11.06 -6.15 3.81
CA VAL A 167 -10.94 -4.85 3.14
C VAL A 167 -11.39 -3.74 4.09
N LEU A 168 -10.53 -2.74 4.30
CA LEU A 168 -10.84 -1.55 5.08
C LEU A 168 -10.57 -0.27 4.28
N LEU A 169 -11.18 0.83 4.71
CA LEU A 169 -10.96 2.16 4.11
C LEU A 169 -9.99 2.97 4.96
N VAL A 170 -9.13 3.77 4.31
CA VAL A 170 -8.22 4.66 5.02
C VAL A 170 -8.99 5.70 5.84
N GLU A 171 -10.20 6.03 5.41
CA GLU A 171 -11.15 6.91 6.09
C GLU A 171 -11.55 6.34 7.46
N ASP A 172 -11.72 5.03 7.60
CA ASP A 172 -12.01 4.39 8.89
C ASP A 172 -10.80 4.41 9.80
N LEU A 173 -9.64 4.08 9.24
CA LEU A 173 -8.39 4.08 9.99
C LEU A 173 -8.08 5.47 10.56
N LYS A 174 -8.57 6.54 9.91
CA LYS A 174 -8.49 7.92 10.41
C LYS A 174 -9.60 8.28 11.39
N ARG A 175 -10.85 7.96 11.05
CA ARG A 175 -12.04 8.36 11.83
C ARG A 175 -12.13 7.58 13.15
N SER A 176 -11.77 6.30 13.12
CA SER A 176 -11.87 5.39 14.25
C SER A 176 -10.69 4.40 14.25
N PRO A 177 -9.46 4.85 14.55
CA PRO A 177 -8.26 4.01 14.48
C PRO A 177 -8.37 2.76 15.36
N ALA A 178 -8.89 2.89 16.59
CA ALA A 178 -9.03 1.77 17.52
C ALA A 178 -10.04 0.71 17.06
N ALA A 179 -11.21 1.11 16.57
CA ALA A 179 -12.21 0.19 16.06
C ALA A 179 -11.69 -0.55 14.81
N THR A 180 -11.06 0.19 13.89
CA THR A 180 -10.49 -0.38 12.67
C THR A 180 -9.34 -1.35 12.97
N TYR A 181 -8.46 -0.98 13.90
CA TYR A 181 -7.37 -1.84 14.36
C TYR A 181 -7.89 -3.11 15.05
N GLY A 182 -8.86 -2.98 15.96
CA GLY A 182 -9.48 -4.11 16.65
C GLY A 182 -10.14 -5.09 15.69
N ALA A 183 -10.81 -4.60 14.64
CA ALA A 183 -11.38 -5.44 13.59
C ALA A 183 -10.30 -6.24 12.84
N VAL A 184 -9.15 -5.62 12.53
CA VAL A 184 -8.01 -6.33 11.91
C VAL A 184 -7.42 -7.37 12.88
N CYS A 185 -7.27 -7.05 14.16
CA CYS A 185 -6.80 -8.01 15.17
C CYS A 185 -7.75 -9.22 15.29
N ALA A 186 -9.06 -8.97 15.39
CA ALA A 186 -10.07 -10.02 15.44
C ALA A 186 -10.03 -10.88 14.17
N PHE A 187 -9.92 -10.25 13.00
CA PHE A 187 -9.74 -10.95 11.72
C PHE A 187 -8.47 -11.81 11.73
N LEU A 188 -7.37 -11.36 12.31
CA LEU A 188 -6.13 -12.14 12.45
C LEU A 188 -6.18 -13.21 13.56
N GLY A 189 -7.22 -13.20 14.41
CA GLY A 189 -7.35 -14.14 15.53
C GLY A 189 -6.44 -13.81 16.72
N ILE A 190 -6.08 -12.54 16.90
CA ILE A 190 -5.29 -12.04 18.03
C ILE A 190 -6.13 -11.08 18.89
N ASP A 191 -5.65 -10.73 20.08
CA ASP A 191 -6.35 -9.85 21.02
C ASP A 191 -6.78 -8.51 20.39
N SER A 192 -8.09 -8.31 20.29
CA SER A 192 -8.69 -7.11 19.71
C SER A 192 -8.76 -5.95 20.69
N GLU A 193 -8.44 -6.15 21.97
CA GLU A 193 -8.48 -5.11 23.01
C GLU A 193 -7.12 -4.48 23.30
N PHE A 194 -6.02 -5.11 22.89
CA PHE A 194 -4.70 -4.49 22.94
C PHE A 194 -4.69 -3.16 22.17
N ARG A 195 -4.10 -2.11 22.74
CA ARG A 195 -3.98 -0.79 22.09
C ARG A 195 -2.51 -0.40 22.05
N PRO A 196 -1.88 -0.33 20.87
CA PRO A 196 -0.50 0.11 20.79
C PRO A 196 -0.38 1.62 21.03
N GLU A 197 0.71 2.08 21.64
CA GLU A 197 0.92 3.49 21.96
C GLU A 197 0.94 4.39 20.72
N ASN A 198 1.35 3.85 19.58
CA ASN A 198 1.41 4.57 18.30
C ASN A 198 0.05 4.61 17.56
N LEU A 199 -1.02 4.05 18.13
CA LEU A 199 -2.33 3.97 17.47
C LEU A 199 -2.88 5.36 17.16
N GLY A 200 -3.27 5.57 15.90
CA GLY A 200 -3.76 6.86 15.41
C GLY A 200 -2.67 7.90 15.15
N ALA A 201 -1.41 7.64 15.51
CA ALA A 201 -0.30 8.51 15.14
C ALA A 201 -0.08 8.48 13.62
N PRO A 202 0.10 9.64 12.97
CA PRO A 202 0.34 9.69 11.52
C PRO A 202 1.71 9.10 11.17
N VAL A 203 1.73 8.01 10.41
CA VAL A 203 2.97 7.42 9.89
C VAL A 203 3.29 8.05 8.54
N ASN A 204 4.18 9.06 8.55
CA ASN A 204 4.59 9.92 7.43
C ASN A 204 3.57 10.98 7.03
N ALA A 205 3.69 12.18 7.61
CA ALA A 205 3.11 13.38 7.01
C ALA A 205 3.67 13.56 5.59
N PHE A 206 2.78 13.74 4.62
CA PHE A 206 3.16 13.96 3.24
C PHE A 206 3.77 15.35 3.08
N TYR A 207 4.94 15.40 2.46
CA TYR A 207 5.73 16.62 2.43
C TYR A 207 6.35 16.79 1.03
N ARG A 208 6.40 18.05 0.56
CA ARG A 208 7.04 18.39 -0.70
C ARG A 208 8.56 18.46 -0.48
N ALA A 209 9.32 17.64 -1.21
CA ALA A 209 10.78 17.73 -1.16
C ALA A 209 11.25 18.99 -1.89
N ARG A 210 12.06 19.82 -1.22
CA ARG A 210 12.63 21.06 -1.79
C ARG A 210 13.47 20.79 -3.04
N TRP A 211 14.36 19.79 -2.97
CA TRP A 211 15.19 19.38 -4.09
C TRP A 211 15.04 17.87 -4.38
N PRO A 212 14.04 17.46 -5.19
CA PRO A 212 13.79 16.04 -5.44
C PRO A 212 14.95 15.31 -6.14
N LYS A 213 15.68 15.99 -7.02
CA LYS A 213 16.87 15.45 -7.68
C LYS A 213 18.00 15.15 -6.69
N LEU A 214 18.09 15.90 -5.58
CA LEU A 214 19.08 15.64 -4.53
C LEU A 214 18.84 14.29 -3.85
N ASN A 215 17.58 13.90 -3.65
CA ASN A 215 17.25 12.57 -3.11
C ASN A 215 17.72 11.43 -4.02
N GLN A 216 17.78 11.65 -5.34
CA GLN A 216 18.35 10.68 -6.27
C GLN A 216 19.87 10.68 -6.25
N ALA A 217 20.49 11.86 -6.25
CA ALA A 217 21.95 12.01 -6.24
C ALA A 217 22.60 11.31 -5.04
N VAL A 218 21.92 11.29 -3.88
CA VAL A 218 22.44 10.63 -2.67
C VAL A 218 22.06 9.16 -2.52
N LYS A 219 21.40 8.53 -3.50
CA LYS A 219 20.95 7.13 -3.37
C LYS A 219 22.08 6.14 -3.06
N GLY A 220 23.25 6.34 -3.65
CA GLY A 220 24.45 5.52 -3.44
C GLY A 220 25.23 5.85 -2.17
N PHE A 221 24.83 6.90 -1.43
CA PHE A 221 25.56 7.37 -0.26
C PHE A 221 25.16 6.58 1.02
N PRO A 222 26.05 6.57 2.05
CA PRO A 222 25.75 5.94 3.34
C PRO A 222 24.44 6.43 3.97
N LYS A 223 23.81 5.57 4.79
CA LYS A 223 22.53 5.87 5.47
C LYS A 223 22.54 7.22 6.22
N PRO A 224 23.60 7.59 6.97
CA PRO A 224 23.64 8.88 7.67
C PRO A 224 23.49 10.09 6.72
N VAL A 225 24.20 10.08 5.59
CA VAL A 225 24.13 11.15 4.57
C VAL A 225 22.73 11.24 3.98
N ARG A 226 22.14 10.09 3.61
CA ARG A 226 20.76 10.04 3.09
C ARG A 226 19.75 10.55 4.10
N THR A 227 19.94 10.26 5.39
CA THR A 227 19.08 10.75 6.47
C THR A 227 19.22 12.27 6.63
N ALA A 228 20.43 12.80 6.67
CA ALA A 228 20.67 14.24 6.76
C ALA A 228 20.03 15.02 5.59
N VAL A 229 20.23 14.54 4.36
CA VAL A 229 19.59 15.12 3.16
C VAL A 229 18.08 15.07 3.23
N LYS A 230 17.50 13.98 3.76
CA LYS A 230 16.04 13.90 3.98
C LYS A 230 15.55 14.92 4.99
N VAL A 231 16.29 15.15 6.08
CA VAL A 231 15.94 16.17 7.09
C VAL A 231 15.98 17.56 6.47
N ILE A 232 17.03 17.90 5.74
CA ILE A 232 17.15 19.19 5.04
C ILE A 232 16.01 19.37 4.02
N ASN A 233 15.70 18.34 3.23
CA ASN A 233 14.59 18.37 2.28
C ASN A 233 13.19 18.37 2.95
N ARG A 234 13.10 18.18 4.27
CA ARG A 234 11.86 18.20 5.07
C ARG A 234 11.66 19.48 5.89
N ALA A 235 12.74 20.22 6.17
CA ALA A 235 12.73 21.31 7.16
C ALA A 235 11.71 22.43 6.85
N ASP A 236 11.39 22.66 5.58
CA ASP A 236 10.42 23.68 5.12
C ASP A 236 9.29 23.07 4.28
N ALA A 237 8.89 21.84 4.58
CA ALA A 237 8.06 21.10 3.65
C ALA A 237 6.58 21.51 3.71
N GLU A 238 6.12 22.15 2.64
CA GLU A 238 4.73 22.50 2.44
C GLU A 238 3.87 21.26 2.14
N PRO A 239 2.55 21.30 2.47
CA PRO A 239 1.59 20.34 1.96
C PRO A 239 1.57 20.36 0.43
N TYR A 240 1.07 19.28 -0.17
CA TYR A 240 0.88 19.27 -1.62
C TYR A 240 -0.16 20.34 -2.01
N PRO A 241 0.06 21.08 -3.11
CA PRO A 241 -0.98 21.90 -3.69
C PRO A 241 -2.27 21.10 -3.85
N PRO A 242 -3.45 21.73 -3.71
CA PRO A 242 -4.69 21.05 -4.05
C PRO A 242 -4.66 20.65 -5.53
N ILE A 243 -5.29 19.52 -5.85
CA ILE A 243 -5.59 19.16 -7.24
C ILE A 243 -6.57 20.19 -7.82
N GLU A 244 -6.34 20.61 -9.06
CA GLU A 244 -7.26 21.45 -9.83
C GLU A 244 -8.66 20.82 -9.88
N SER A 245 -9.70 21.64 -9.74
CA SER A 245 -11.08 21.14 -9.66
C SER A 245 -11.49 20.39 -10.93
N GLU A 246 -11.15 20.92 -12.11
CA GLU A 246 -11.44 20.26 -13.39
C GLU A 246 -10.77 18.89 -13.50
N THR A 247 -9.47 18.80 -13.15
CA THR A 247 -8.74 17.52 -13.14
C THR A 247 -9.37 16.52 -12.16
N ARG A 248 -9.80 16.99 -10.97
CA ARG A 248 -10.47 16.16 -9.97
C ARG A 248 -11.78 15.61 -10.48
N ASP A 249 -12.64 16.47 -11.02
CA ASP A 249 -13.98 16.11 -11.48
C ASP A 249 -13.91 15.16 -12.67
N ARG A 250 -12.96 15.38 -13.59
CA ARG A 250 -12.66 14.46 -14.68
C ARG A 250 -12.27 13.06 -14.16
N LEU A 251 -11.35 12.99 -13.20
CA LEU A 251 -10.91 11.71 -12.64
C LEU A 251 -12.03 11.01 -11.86
N ARG A 252 -12.86 11.74 -11.11
CA ARG A 252 -14.04 11.19 -10.43
C ARG A 252 -15.02 10.57 -11.42
N SER A 253 -15.32 11.29 -12.50
CA SER A 253 -16.13 10.77 -13.61
C SER A 253 -15.53 9.49 -14.20
N GLU A 254 -14.20 9.47 -14.43
CA GLU A 254 -13.50 8.27 -14.93
C GLU A 254 -13.57 7.07 -13.96
N PHE A 255 -13.54 7.31 -12.64
CA PHE A 255 -13.64 6.25 -11.65
C PHE A 255 -15.08 5.83 -11.33
N SER A 256 -16.09 6.61 -11.72
CA SER A 256 -17.47 6.48 -11.24
C SER A 256 -18.02 5.05 -11.38
N ASP A 257 -17.90 4.45 -12.56
CA ASP A 257 -18.36 3.07 -12.81
C ASP A 257 -17.61 2.04 -11.95
N SER A 258 -16.29 2.21 -11.81
CA SER A 258 -15.46 1.30 -11.02
C SER A 258 -15.77 1.41 -9.52
N VAL A 259 -16.05 2.62 -9.03
CA VAL A 259 -16.47 2.88 -7.65
C VAL A 259 -17.87 2.33 -7.40
N ALA A 260 -18.79 2.43 -8.37
CA ALA A 260 -20.12 1.86 -8.25
C ALA A 260 -20.12 0.33 -8.18
N ARG A 261 -19.26 -0.32 -8.95
CA ARG A 261 -19.05 -1.77 -8.82
C ARG A 261 -18.38 -2.12 -7.49
N LEU A 262 -17.40 -1.34 -7.04
CA LEU A 262 -16.71 -1.54 -5.77
C LEU A 262 -17.65 -1.40 -4.56
N GLU A 263 -18.54 -0.40 -4.57
CA GLU A 263 -19.55 -0.20 -3.52
C GLU A 263 -20.45 -1.42 -3.35
N ARG A 264 -20.92 -2.00 -4.47
CA ARG A 264 -21.70 -3.24 -4.44
C ARG A 264 -20.88 -4.42 -3.95
N LEU A 265 -19.61 -4.53 -4.37
CA LEU A 265 -18.73 -5.61 -3.94
C LEU A 265 -18.45 -5.57 -2.43
N LEU A 266 -18.28 -4.37 -1.87
CA LEU A 266 -17.94 -4.19 -0.46
C LEU A 266 -19.17 -4.02 0.44
N ASP A 267 -20.38 -3.99 -0.13
CA ASP A 267 -21.63 -3.61 0.55
C ASP A 267 -21.47 -2.35 1.41
N ARG A 268 -20.97 -1.29 0.78
CA ARG A 268 -20.48 -0.12 1.51
C ARG A 268 -20.62 1.18 0.73
N ASP A 269 -21.20 2.20 1.36
CA ASP A 269 -21.34 3.54 0.80
C ASP A 269 -19.97 4.15 0.43
N LEU A 270 -19.78 4.38 -0.86
CA LEU A 270 -18.62 5.05 -1.46
C LEU A 270 -19.06 6.23 -2.33
N ASP A 271 -20.26 6.80 -2.16
CA ASP A 271 -20.76 7.89 -2.99
C ASP A 271 -19.84 9.12 -2.94
N ALA A 272 -19.17 9.35 -1.81
CA ALA A 272 -18.19 10.42 -1.66
C ALA A 272 -16.93 10.28 -2.57
N TRP A 273 -16.74 9.12 -3.20
CA TRP A 273 -15.66 8.84 -4.14
C TRP A 273 -16.04 9.10 -5.61
N ARG A 274 -17.31 9.40 -5.88
CA ARG A 274 -17.83 9.75 -7.21
C ARG A 274 -17.91 11.27 -7.41
#